data_AF-L8IBP0-F1
#
_entry.id   AF-L8IBP0-F1
#
_cell.length_a   1.000
_cell.length_b   1.000
_cell.length_c   1.000
_cell.angle_alpha   90.00
_cell.angle_beta   90.00
_cell.angle_gamma   90.00
#
_symmetry.space_group_name_H-M   'P 1'
#
loop_
_entity.id
_entity.type
_entity.pdbx_description
1 polymer ?
#
loop_
_entity_poly.entity_id
_entity_poly.type
_entity_poly.pdbx_seq_one_letter_code
_entity_poly.pdbx_strand_id
1 'polypeptide(L)'
;KQINTFIHEDLATIADFCTSPAVPCTSSGSLLSCHNSSHDVSVTDCFAKAGTRPPYCHYQKKDSIRPICVGCKNGAPVHLDS
;
A
#
# COMPACT_ATOMS: atom_id res chain seq x y z
N LYS A 1 -11.67 0.18 -9.11
CA LYS A 1 -10.92 -0.28 -7.92
C LYS A 1 -11.75 0.09 -6.70
N GLN A 2 -12.01 -0.84 -5.77
CA GLN A 2 -12.87 -0.53 -4.61
C GLN A 2 -12.14 0.27 -3.52
N ILE A 3 -10.87 -0.07 -3.25
CA ILE A 3 -10.03 0.62 -2.28
C ILE A 3 -8.65 0.84 -2.91
N ASN A 4 -8.09 2.04 -2.75
CA ASN A 4 -6.72 2.35 -3.13
C ASN A 4 -6.08 3.23 -2.05
N THR A 5 -4.79 3.04 -1.78
CA THR A 5 -4.05 3.87 -0.83
C THR A 5 -2.94 4.60 -1.56
N PHE A 6 -2.83 5.90 -1.32
CA PHE A 6 -1.68 6.71 -1.70
C PHE A 6 -0.77 6.84 -0.49
N ILE A 7 0.54 6.65 -0.71
CA ILE A 7 1.57 6.83 0.30
C ILE A 7 2.28 8.15 -0.02
N HIS A 8 2.41 9.01 0.97
CA HIS A 8 3.03 10.33 0.84
C HIS A 8 4.49 10.26 1.30
N GLU A 9 5.28 9.42 0.64
CA GLU A 9 6.70 9.23 0.88
C GLU A 9 7.45 9.24 -0.46
N ASP A 10 8.76 9.50 -0.40
CA ASP A 10 9.62 9.38 -1.57
C ASP A 10 9.77 7.91 -2.00
N LEU A 11 9.91 7.70 -3.32
CA LEU A 11 10.05 6.35 -3.89
C LEU A 11 11.27 5.60 -3.32
N ALA A 12 12.36 6.31 -3.03
CA ALA A 12 13.55 5.73 -2.41
C ALA A 12 13.25 5.18 -1.00
N THR A 13 12.53 5.95 -0.17
CA THR A 13 12.10 5.52 1.17
C THR A 13 11.22 4.28 1.10
N ILE A 14 10.27 4.23 0.16
CA ILE A 14 9.41 3.06 -0.03
C ILE A 14 10.21 1.84 -0.50
N ALA A 15 11.21 2.03 -1.35
CA ALA A 15 12.10 0.96 -1.79
C ALA A 15 13.00 0.43 -0.65
N ASP A 16 13.48 1.31 0.23
CA ASP A 16 14.28 0.92 1.39
C ASP A 16 13.50 0.03 2.37
N PHE A 17 12.17 0.10 2.41
CA PHE A 17 11.38 -0.86 3.20
C PHE A 17 11.58 -2.30 2.75
N CYS A 18 11.88 -2.56 1.47
CA CYS A 18 12.19 -3.89 0.98
C CYS A 18 13.47 -4.50 1.57
N THR A 19 14.27 -3.73 2.32
CA THR A 19 15.43 -4.25 3.04
C THR A 19 15.11 -4.61 4.51
N SER A 20 13.90 -4.31 4.99
CA SER A 20 13.48 -4.69 6.35
C SER A 20 13.26 -6.21 6.45
N PRO A 21 13.17 -6.79 7.66
CA PRO A 21 12.93 -8.22 7.81
C PRO A 21 11.65 -8.67 7.10
N ALA A 22 11.75 -9.74 6.30
CA ALA A 22 10.62 -10.27 5.57
C ALA A 22 9.54 -10.82 6.51
N VAL A 23 8.28 -10.52 6.20
CA VAL A 23 7.09 -11.02 6.88
C VAL A 23 6.14 -11.69 5.88
N PRO A 24 5.26 -12.60 6.35
CA PRO A 24 4.23 -13.17 5.49
C PRO A 24 3.25 -12.09 4.99
N CYS A 25 2.96 -12.08 3.69
CA CYS A 25 1.92 -11.23 3.13
C CYS A 25 0.51 -11.69 3.56
N THR A 26 -0.37 -10.73 3.82
CA THR A 26 -1.76 -10.96 4.25
C THR A 26 -2.73 -11.01 3.07
N SER A 27 -2.47 -10.24 2.01
CA SER A 27 -3.28 -10.18 0.81
C SER A 27 -2.85 -11.24 -0.22
N SER A 28 -3.40 -12.44 -0.05
CA SER A 28 -3.38 -13.57 -1.00
C SER A 28 -2.03 -14.04 -1.55
N GLY A 29 -1.56 -15.20 -1.05
CA GLY A 29 -0.91 -16.28 -1.81
C GLY A 29 0.34 -16.01 -2.65
N SER A 30 0.87 -14.79 -2.67
CA SER A 30 2.01 -14.44 -3.50
C SER A 30 3.31 -14.95 -2.88
N LEU A 31 4.18 -15.55 -3.70
CA LEU A 31 5.56 -15.93 -3.36
C LEU A 31 6.48 -14.72 -3.09
N LEU A 32 5.91 -13.54 -2.85
CA LEU A 32 6.63 -12.29 -2.62
C LEU A 32 6.95 -12.16 -1.13
N SER A 33 8.13 -11.64 -0.81
CA SER A 33 8.45 -11.22 0.55
C SER A 33 7.76 -9.89 0.81
N CYS A 34 6.96 -9.84 1.88
CA CYS A 34 6.41 -8.59 2.38
C CYS A 34 7.31 -8.01 3.45
N HIS A 35 7.26 -6.69 3.60
CA HIS A 35 8.16 -5.94 4.45
C HIS A 35 7.38 -4.79 5.10
N ASN A 36 7.47 -4.71 6.43
CA ASN A 36 6.85 -3.60 7.15
C ASN A 36 7.71 -2.34 6.99
N SER A 37 7.05 -1.19 6.94
CA SER A 37 7.73 0.09 7.05
C SER A 37 8.48 0.21 8.37
N SER A 38 9.62 0.90 8.36
CA SER A 38 10.41 1.14 9.57
C SER A 38 9.79 2.18 10.50
N HIS A 39 8.80 2.93 10.02
CA HIS A 39 8.08 3.99 10.71
C HIS A 39 6.66 4.13 10.15
N ASP A 40 5.82 4.89 10.85
CA ASP A 40 4.50 5.27 10.35
C ASP A 40 4.63 6.27 9.21
N VAL A 41 3.86 6.06 8.15
CA VAL A 41 3.86 6.89 6.96
C VAL A 41 2.52 7.61 6.79
N SER A 42 2.56 8.80 6.20
CA SER A 42 1.32 9.51 5.84
C SER A 42 0.69 8.87 4.61
N VAL A 43 -0.61 8.58 4.70
CA VAL A 43 -1.35 7.89 3.64
C VAL A 43 -2.74 8.47 3.45
N THR A 44 -3.26 8.33 2.22
CA THR A 44 -4.65 8.64 1.87
C THR A 44 -5.32 7.41 1.28
N ASP A 45 -6.29 6.85 2.00
CA ASP A 45 -7.15 5.80 1.49
C ASP A 45 -8.32 6.40 0.70
N CYS A 46 -8.58 5.83 -0.46
CA CYS A 46 -9.68 6.18 -1.35
C CYS A 46 -10.64 4.99 -1.46
N PHE A 47 -11.83 5.13 -0.88
CA PHE A 47 -12.88 4.13 -0.92
C PHE A 47 -13.92 4.50 -1.96
N ALA A 48 -14.16 3.64 -2.95
CA ALA A 48 -15.19 3.85 -3.95
C ALA A 48 -16.57 3.92 -3.26
N LYS A 49 -17.34 4.97 -3.57
CA LYS A 49 -18.71 5.07 -3.07
C LYS A 49 -19.57 3.97 -3.69
N ALA A 50 -20.49 3.41 -2.90
CA ALA A 50 -21.39 2.36 -3.37
C ALA A 50 -22.14 2.82 -4.65
N GLY A 51 -22.24 1.93 -5.64
CA GLY A 51 -22.94 2.21 -6.90
C GLY A 51 -22.17 3.07 -7.90
N THR A 52 -20.98 3.57 -7.57
CA THR A 52 -20.17 4.35 -8.52
C THR A 52 -19.68 3.49 -9.69
N ARG A 53 -19.67 4.06 -10.90
CA ARG A 53 -19.28 3.36 -12.14
C ARG A 53 -18.53 4.29 -13.07
N PRO A 54 -17.60 3.77 -13.90
CA PRO A 54 -17.00 4.55 -14.97
C PRO A 54 -18.06 5.15 -15.91
N PRO A 55 -17.84 6.37 -16.45
CA PRO A 55 -16.62 7.18 -16.30
C PRO A 55 -16.58 8.02 -15.01
N TYR A 56 -17.70 8.19 -14.31
CA TYR A 56 -17.83 9.08 -13.16
C TYR A 56 -17.65 8.33 -11.84
N CYS A 57 -16.41 7.94 -11.55
CA CYS A 57 -16.08 7.30 -10.29
C CYS A 57 -16.01 8.33 -9.14
N HIS A 58 -16.68 8.04 -8.04
CA HIS A 58 -16.66 8.86 -6.82
C HIS A 58 -16.01 8.08 -5.69
N TYR A 59 -15.09 8.73 -4.99
CA TYR A 59 -14.37 8.14 -3.87
C TYR A 59 -14.58 8.98 -2.61
N GLN A 60 -14.58 8.30 -1.46
CA GLN A 60 -14.43 8.91 -0.14
C GLN A 60 -12.95 8.80 0.25
N LYS A 61 -12.34 9.94 0.57
CA LYS A 61 -10.97 9.98 1.07
C LYS A 61 -10.93 9.81 2.60
N LYS A 62 -9.87 9.17 3.09
CA LYS A 62 -9.52 9.10 4.51
C LYS A 62 -8.00 9.24 4.65
N ASP A 63 -7.58 10.30 5.32
CA ASP A 63 -6.17 10.57 5.59
C ASP A 63 -5.79 9.96 6.95
N SER A 64 -4.59 9.36 7.05
CA SER A 64 -4.07 8.79 8.30
C SER A 64 -2.55 8.73 8.31
N ILE A 65 -1.97 8.51 9.49
CA ILE A 65 -0.55 8.18 9.68
C ILE A 65 -0.53 6.78 10.31
N ARG A 66 0.08 5.80 9.64
CA ARG A 66 0.08 4.40 10.08
C ARG A 66 1.26 3.62 9.48
N PRO A 67 1.65 2.46 10.04
CA PRO A 67 2.60 1.58 9.37
C PRO A 67 1.94 0.97 8.12
N ILE A 68 2.78 0.63 7.14
CA ILE A 68 2.35 -0.08 5.93
C ILE A 68 3.15 -1.36 5.75
N CYS A 69 2.59 -2.29 4.98
CA CYS A 69 3.27 -3.51 4.56
C CYS A 69 3.39 -3.51 3.04
N VAL A 70 4.62 -3.47 2.53
CA VAL A 70 4.89 -3.49 1.08
C VAL A 70 5.42 -4.85 0.67
N GLY A 71 4.89 -5.36 -0.42
CA GLY A 71 5.42 -6.57 -1.02
C GLY A 71 6.43 -6.27 -2.10
N CYS A 72 7.56 -6.96 -2.03
CA CYS A 72 8.75 -6.64 -2.79
C CYS A 72 9.16 -7.80 -3.72
N LYS A 73 9.64 -7.44 -4.91
CA LYS A 73 10.22 -8.36 -5.89
C LYS A 73 11.57 -7.82 -6.34
N ASN A 74 12.64 -8.60 -6.18
CA ASN A 74 14.01 -8.19 -6.53
C ASN A 74 14.41 -6.84 -5.92
N GLY A 75 14.01 -6.58 -4.66
CA GLY A 75 14.31 -5.33 -3.95
C GLY A 75 13.44 -4.12 -4.35
N ALA A 76 12.48 -4.29 -5.27
CA ALA A 76 11.56 -3.22 -5.67
C ALA A 76 10.14 -3.45 -5.11
N PRO A 77 9.46 -2.41 -4.62
CA PRO A 77 8.08 -2.51 -4.15
C PRO A 77 7.14 -2.72 -5.35
N VAL A 78 6.29 -3.74 -5.27
CA VAL A 78 5.37 -4.11 -6.37
C VAL A 78 3.90 -4.15 -5.97
N HIS A 79 3.61 -4.29 -4.67
CA HIS A 79 2.24 -4.19 -4.16
C HIS A 79 2.23 -3.61 -2.74
N LEU A 80 1.11 -2.97 -2.39
CA LEU A 80 0.77 -2.65 -1.01
C LEU A 80 -0.12 -3.76 -0.46
N ASP A 81 0.31 -4.37 0.63
CA ASP A 81 -0.36 -5.50 1.28
C ASP A 81 -1.41 -5.02 2.30
N SER A 82 -1.04 -4.05 3.15
CA SER A 82 -1.92 -3.43 4.16
C SER A 82 -1.49 -2.01 4.52
#